data_AF-A0A151KYG5-F1
#
_entry.id   AF-A0A151KYG5-F1
#
_cell.length_a   1.000
_cell.length_b   1.000
_cell.length_c   1.000
_cell.angle_alpha   90.00
_cell.angle_beta   90.00
_cell.angle_gamma   90.00
#
_symmetry.space_group_name_H-M   'P 1'
#
loop_
_entity.id
_entity.type
_entity.pdbx_description
1 polymer ?
#
loop_
_entity_poly.entity_id
_entity_poly.type
_entity_poly.pdbx_seq_one_letter_code
_entity_poly.pdbx_strand_id
1 'polypeptide(L)' 'MITIPEKRLDALFQVLSLRDMPPATRNAVKLVLINGYSYTFAELKTGVTRKRIALATKKLHDMDNRLLNAYRL' A
#
# COMPACT_ATOMS: atom_id res chain seq x y z
N MET A 1 -9.53 -3.02 -11.01
CA MET A 1 -8.51 -2.70 -9.98
C MET A 1 -8.78 -3.62 -8.80
N ILE A 2 -7.82 -4.48 -8.42
CA ILE A 2 -8.02 -5.38 -7.26
C ILE A 2 -7.78 -4.53 -6.01
N THR A 3 -8.83 -4.29 -5.24
CA THR A 3 -8.74 -3.54 -3.98
C THR A 3 -8.24 -4.47 -2.87
N ILE A 4 -7.18 -4.07 -2.14
CA ILE A 4 -6.75 -4.79 -0.94
C ILE A 4 -7.67 -4.36 0.21
N PRO A 5 -8.43 -5.26 0.86
CA PRO A 5 -9.25 -4.94 2.03
C PRO A 5 -8.39 -4.38 3.17
N GLU A 6 -8.94 -3.41 3.91
CA GLU A 6 -8.23 -2.69 4.97
C GLU A 6 -7.55 -3.61 5.99
N LYS A 7 -8.27 -4.62 6.49
CA LYS A 7 -7.71 -5.60 7.44
C LYS A 7 -6.45 -6.30 6.90
N ARG A 8 -6.45 -6.63 5.61
CA ARG A 8 -5.33 -7.31 4.97
C ARG A 8 -4.18 -6.34 4.71
N LEU A 9 -4.50 -5.11 4.31
CA LEU A 9 -3.51 -4.04 4.18
C LEU A 9 -2.80 -3.76 5.50
N ASP A 10 -3.53 -3.70 6.61
CA ASP A 10 -2.95 -3.52 7.95
C ASP A 10 -2.07 -4.71 8.36
N ALA A 11 -2.46 -5.94 8.05
CA ALA A 11 -1.61 -7.11 8.26
C ALA A 11 -0.29 -7.02 7.44
N LEU A 12 -0.36 -6.59 6.17
CA LEU A 12 0.84 -6.37 5.36
C LEU A 12 1.76 -5.28 5.94
N PHE A 13 1.18 -4.23 6.54
CA PHE A 13 1.95 -3.20 7.23
C PHE A 13 2.62 -3.66 8.53
N GLN A 14 2.07 -4.67 9.21
CA GLN A 14 2.72 -5.26 10.38
C GLN A 14 3.95 -6.09 10.01
N VAL A 15 3.93 -6.74 8.83
CA VAL A 15 5.08 -7.51 8.31
C VAL A 15 6.21 -6.59 7.84
N LEU A 16 5.87 -5.42 7.28
CA LEU A 16 6.85 -4.47 6.79
C LEU A 16 7.46 -3.66 7.94
N SER A 17 8.78 -3.49 7.92
CA SER A 17 9.45 -2.59 8.85
C SER A 17 9.09 -1.12 8.57
N LEU A 18 9.21 -0.27 9.59
CA LEU A 18 9.05 1.19 9.42
C LEU A 18 10.15 1.80 8.54
N ARG A 19 11.32 1.15 8.45
CA ARG A 19 12.41 1.56 7.55
C ARG A 19 12.05 1.29 6.10
N ASP A 20 11.49 0.12 5.81
CA ASP A 20 11.06 -0.26 4.46
C ASP A 20 9.90 0.60 3.96
N MET A 21 8.94 0.88 4.84
CA MET A 21 7.80 1.73 4.51
C MET A 21 7.49 2.70 5.66
N PRO A 22 8.03 3.93 5.59
CA PRO A 22 7.83 4.94 6.60
C PRO A 22 6.35 5.32 6.79
N PRO A 23 5.96 5.85 7.96
CA PRO A 23 4.58 6.23 8.25
C PRO A 23 3.94 7.13 7.18
N ALA A 24 4.68 8.11 6.65
CA ALA A 24 4.20 8.99 5.58
C ALA A 24 3.84 8.19 4.31
N THR A 25 4.66 7.20 3.93
CA THR A 25 4.40 6.34 2.77
C THR A 25 3.19 5.42 3.03
N ARG A 26 3.03 4.89 4.25
CA ARG A 26 1.85 4.08 4.62
C ARG A 26 0.57 4.90 4.51
N ASN A 27 0.57 6.12 5.02
CA ASN A 27 -0.57 7.04 4.93
C ASN A 27 -0.90 7.36 3.46
N ALA A 28 0.12 7.64 2.65
CA ALA A 28 -0.05 7.92 1.22
C ALA A 28 -0.68 6.72 0.48
N VAL A 29 -0.24 5.51 0.82
CA VAL A 29 -0.79 4.29 0.24
C VAL A 29 -2.23 4.03 0.71
N LYS A 30 -2.56 4.26 1.99
CA LYS A 30 -3.94 4.13 2.49
C LYS A 30 -4.90 5.03 1.72
N LEU A 31 -4.51 6.28 1.44
CA LEU A 31 -5.30 7.21 0.63
C LEU A 31 -5.60 6.65 -0.77
N VAL A 32 -4.69 5.88 -1.36
CA VAL A 32 -4.91 5.29 -2.68
C VAL A 32 -5.73 4.00 -2.57
N LEU A 33 -5.30 3.05 -1.75
CA LEU A 33 -5.84 1.69 -1.75
C LEU A 33 -7.17 1.56 -1.01
N ILE A 34 -7.40 2.39 0.01
CA ILE A 34 -8.64 2.38 0.81
C ILE A 34 -9.61 3.43 0.29
N ASN A 35 -9.13 4.68 0.10
CA ASN A 35 -10.01 5.79 -0.28
C ASN A 35 -10.15 5.98 -1.80
N GLY A 36 -9.39 5.25 -2.62
CA GLY A 36 -9.47 5.34 -4.08
C GLY A 36 -8.91 6.63 -4.67
N TYR A 37 -8.13 7.41 -3.92
CA TYR A 37 -7.59 8.66 -4.41
C TYR A 37 -6.46 8.45 -5.44
N SER A 38 -6.27 9.47 -6.29
CA SER A 38 -5.17 9.49 -7.25
C SER A 38 -3.82 9.62 -6.55
N TYR A 39 -2.76 9.13 -7.20
CA TYR A 39 -1.39 9.31 -6.70
C TYR A 39 -1.01 10.78 -6.54
N THR A 40 -1.51 11.65 -7.41
CA THR A 40 -1.30 13.10 -7.33
C THR A 40 -1.90 13.68 -6.05
N PHE A 41 -3.11 13.28 -5.69
CA PHE A 41 -3.75 13.74 -4.46
C PHE A 41 -3.02 13.22 -3.21
N ALA A 42 -2.63 11.94 -3.23
CA ALA A 42 -1.86 11.35 -2.13
C ALA A 42 -0.49 12.03 -1.96
N GLU A 43 0.19 12.40 -3.05
CA GLU A 43 1.43 13.19 -3.02
C GLU A 43 1.21 14.57 -2.39
N LEU A 44 0.19 15.30 -2.83
CA LEU A 44 -0.16 16.61 -2.25
C LEU A 44 -0.45 16.53 -0.75
N LYS A 45 -1.14 15.47 -0.30
CA LYS A 45 -1.57 15.35 1.10
C LYS A 45 -0.44 14.90 2.04
N THR A 46 0.51 14.11 1.54
CA THR A 46 1.52 13.42 2.39
C THR A 46 2.96 13.86 2.13
N GLY A 47 3.22 14.60 1.05
CA GLY A 47 4.55 14.98 0.61
C GLY A 47 5.37 13.81 0.05
N VAL A 48 4.79 12.61 -0.07
CA VAL A 48 5.46 11.44 -0.65
C VAL A 48 5.34 11.48 -2.16
N THR A 49 6.46 11.35 -2.86
CA THR A 49 6.44 11.45 -4.33
C THR A 49 5.55 10.40 -4.98
N ARG A 50 4.86 10.76 -6.06
CA ARG A 50 4.01 9.83 -6.84
C ARG A 50 4.71 8.52 -7.19
N LYS A 51 5.99 8.60 -7.57
CA LYS A 51 6.83 7.42 -7.89
C LYS A 51 6.97 6.50 -6.68
N ARG A 52 7.22 7.05 -5.50
CA ARG A 52 7.36 6.27 -4.26
C ARG A 52 6.04 5.65 -3.83
N ILE A 53 4.93 6.37 -3.98
CA ILE A 53 3.58 5.84 -3.74
C ILE A 53 3.30 4.66 -4.67
N ALA A 54 3.54 4.82 -5.98
CA ALA A 54 3.32 3.76 -6.96
C ALA A 54 4.19 2.51 -6.73
N LEU A 55 5.45 2.70 -6.30
CA LEU A 55 6.32 1.58 -5.92
C LEU A 55 5.82 0.86 -4.67
N ALA A 56 5.36 1.62 -3.68
CA ALA A 56 4.81 1.08 -2.44
C ALA A 56 3.50 0.31 -2.67
N THR A 57 2.58 0.85 -3.48
CA THR A 57 1.32 0.16 -3.84
C THR A 57 1.61 -1.12 -4.61
N LYS A 58 2.52 -1.09 -5.60
CA LYS A 58 2.93 -2.29 -6.33
C LYS A 58 3.50 -3.35 -5.40
N LYS A 59 4.42 -2.99 -4.50
CA LYS A 59 5.00 -3.91 -3.51
C LYS A 59 3.93 -4.59 -2.66
N LEU A 60 2.92 -3.85 -2.21
CA LEU A 60 1.82 -4.39 -1.41
C LEU A 60 0.91 -5.32 -2.21
N HIS A 61 0.59 -5.00 -3.46
CA HIS A 61 -0.13 -5.93 -4.33
C HIS A 61 0.66 -7.22 -4.58
N ASP A 62 1.97 -7.12 -4.80
CA ASP A 62 2.82 -8.31 -4.99
C ASP A 62 2.83 -9.19 -3.73
N MET A 63 2.90 -8.58 -2.53
CA MET A 63 2.79 -9.30 -1.27
C MET A 63 1.41 -9.93 -1.08
N ASP A 64 0.35 -9.19 -1.40
CA ASP A 64 -1.04 -9.66 -1.29
C ASP A 64 -1.30 -10.86 -2.19
N ASN A 65 -0.82 -10.79 -3.44
CA ASN A 65 -0.93 -11.87 -4.41
C ASN A 65 -0.19 -13.13 -3.94
N ARG A 66 1.02 -12.99 -3.40
CA ARG A 66 1.77 -14.12 -2.82
C ARG A 66 1.02 -14.76 -1.66
N LEU A 67 0.43 -13.93 -0.79
CA LEU A 67 -0.36 -14.40 0.33
C LEU A 67 -1.59 -15.18 -0.15
N LEU A 68 -2.37 -14.62 -1.08
CA LEU A 68 -3.55 -15.29 -1.64
C LEU A 68 -3.19 -16.59 -2.37
N ASN A 69 -2.06 -16.63 -3.09
CA ASN A 69 -1.60 -17.83 -3.75
C ASN A 69 -1.19 -18.93 -2.76
N ALA A 70 -0.63 -18.56 -1.60
CA ALA A 70 -0.29 -19.53 -0.55
C ALA A 70 -1.54 -20.14 0.13
N TYR A 71 -2.65 -19.38 0.21
CA TYR A 71 -3.91 -19.87 0.78
C TYR A 71 -4.80 -20.62 -0.21
N ARG A 72 -4.57 -20.49 -1.51
CA ARG A 72 -5.22 -21.28 -2.57
C ARG A 72 -4.48 -22.61 -2.73
N LEU A 73 -4.56 -23.45 -1.70
CA LEU A 73 -4.24 -24.89 -1.77
C LEU A 73 -5.32 -25.61 -2.56
#